data_AF-A0A382GEQ8-F1
#
_entry.id   AF-A0A382GEQ8-F1
#
_cell.length_a   1.000
_cell.length_b   1.000
_cell.length_c   1.000
_cell.angle_alpha   90.00
_cell.angle_beta   90.00
_cell.angle_gamma   90.00
#
_symmetry.space_group_name_H-M   'P 1'
#
loop_
_entity.id
_entity.type
_entity.pdbx_description
1 polymer ?
#
loop_
_entity_poly.entity_id
_entity_poly.type
_entity_poly.pdbx_seq_one_letter_code
_entity_poly.pdbx_strand_id
1 'polypeptide(L)' 'MTTRTKTEVYQIIQGESNLKKREKLYKMCFDKMGYDTRKAVTYHIKQQRQMYNVKARFYGCTICGKFHVTTQFRN' A
#
# COMPACT_ATOMS: atom_id res chain seq x y z
N MET A 1 -6.12 12.64 -1.98
CA MET A 1 -6.01 11.88 -0.72
C MET A 1 -4.91 12.54 0.08
N THR A 2 -5.15 12.84 1.36
CA THR A 2 -4.13 13.43 2.24
C THR A 2 -3.25 12.30 2.79
N THR A 3 -1.94 12.40 2.59
CA THR A 3 -0.98 11.46 3.17
C THR A 3 -0.87 11.71 4.66
N ARG A 4 -0.99 10.66 5.47
CA ARG A 4 -0.86 10.73 6.93
C ARG A 4 0.57 10.39 7.36
N THR A 5 0.99 10.97 8.48
CA THR A 5 2.22 10.61 9.16
C THR A 5 2.16 9.19 9.72
N LYS A 6 3.32 8.60 10.00
CA LYS A 6 3.40 7.26 10.61
C LYS A 6 2.66 7.20 11.95
N THR A 7 2.75 8.25 12.76
CA THR A 7 2.10 8.33 14.06
C THR A 7 0.58 8.35 13.95
N GLU A 8 0.02 9.16 13.04
CA GLU A 8 -1.43 9.18 12.80
C GLU A 8 -1.95 7.81 12.31
N VAL A 9 -1.22 7.18 11.39
CA VAL A 9 -1.55 5.83 10.90
C VAL A 9 -1.50 4.81 12.04
N TYR A 10 -0.47 4.87 12.90
CA TYR A 10 -0.33 4.00 14.05
C TYR A 10 -1.51 4.14 15.02
N GLN A 11 -1.91 5.37 15.34
CA GLN A 11 -3.04 5.65 16.23
C GLN A 11 -4.37 5.11 15.67
N ILE A 12 -4.62 5.30 14.36
CA ILE A 12 -5.81 4.75 13.70
C ILE A 12 -5.83 3.22 13.80
N ILE A 13 -4.68 2.57 13.57
CA ILE A 13 -4.60 1.11 13.59
C ILE A 13 -4.73 0.58 15.02
N GLN A 14 -4.13 1.23 16.03
CA GLN A 14 -4.28 0.82 17.42
C GLN A 14 -5.73 0.89 17.91
N GLY A 15 -6.53 1.83 17.39
CA GLY A 15 -7.96 1.91 17.67
C GLY A 15 -8.81 0.77 17.10
N GLU A 16 -8.27 -0.10 16.25
CA GLU A 16 -8.99 -1.26 15.70
C GLU A 16 -9.11 -2.37 16.74
N SER A 17 -10.31 -2.62 17.26
CA SER A 17 -10.56 -3.63 18.30
C SER A 17 -10.32 -5.06 17.82
N ASN A 18 -10.49 -5.34 16.52
CA ASN A 18 -10.23 -6.66 15.96
C ASN A 18 -8.73 -6.89 15.71
N LEU A 19 -8.12 -7.80 16.47
CA LEU A 19 -6.68 -8.10 16.38
C LEU A 19 -6.23 -8.55 14.98
N LYS A 20 -6.99 -9.43 14.33
CA LYS A 20 -6.67 -9.90 12.96
C LYS A 20 -6.71 -8.76 11.95
N LYS A 21 -7.69 -7.86 12.09
CA LYS A 21 -7.79 -6.68 11.23
C LYS A 21 -6.64 -5.72 11.52
N ARG A 22 -6.31 -5.47 12.78
CA ARG A 22 -5.18 -4.64 13.22
C ARG A 22 -3.87 -5.10 12.58
N GLU A 23 -3.54 -6.39 12.70
CA GLU A 23 -2.34 -6.98 12.07
C GLU A 23 -2.33 -6.79 10.55
N LYS A 24 -3.47 -7.01 9.89
CA LYS A 24 -3.60 -6.79 8.44
C LYS A 24 -3.34 -5.33 8.06
N LEU A 25 -3.86 -4.39 8.83
CA LEU A 25 -3.67 -2.96 8.59
C LEU A 25 -2.21 -2.54 8.81
N TYR A 26 -1.54 -3.10 9.82
CA TYR A 26 -0.10 -2.90 10.05
C TYR A 26 0.70 -3.34 8.84
N LYS A 27 0.54 -4.61 8.42
CA LYS A 27 1.22 -5.16 7.24
C LYS A 27 0.96 -4.31 6.00
N MET A 28 -0.27 -3.83 5.83
CA MET A 28 -0.63 -3.01 4.68
C MET A 28 0.03 -1.63 4.69
N CYS A 29 0.07 -0.93 5.83
CA CYS A 29 0.49 0.48 5.87
C CYS A 29 1.98 0.67 6.21
N PHE A 30 2.60 -0.31 6.87
CA PHE A 30 4.00 -0.22 7.33
C PHE A 30 4.94 -1.17 6.60
N ASP A 31 4.53 -2.41 6.33
CA ASP A 31 5.44 -3.40 5.71
C ASP A 31 5.44 -3.31 4.18
N LYS A 32 4.32 -2.91 3.57
CA LYS A 32 4.22 -2.77 2.12
C LYS A 32 4.74 -1.42 1.66
N MET A 33 5.44 -1.45 0.51
CA MET A 33 5.81 -0.23 -0.21
C MET A 33 4.57 0.58 -0.58
N GLY A 34 4.61 1.88 -0.32
CA GLY A 34 3.56 2.84 -0.63
C GLY A 34 4.15 4.06 -1.31
N TYR A 35 3.46 4.57 -2.32
CA TYR A 35 3.86 5.74 -3.10
C TYR A 35 2.93 6.91 -2.80
N ASP A 36 3.49 8.12 -2.73
CA ASP A 36 2.69 9.31 -2.41
C ASP A 36 1.88 9.82 -3.61
N THR A 37 2.26 9.44 -4.83
CA THR A 37 1.58 9.88 -6.06
C THR A 37 1.20 8.74 -6.99
N ARG A 38 0.10 8.94 -7.73
CA ARG A 38 -0.34 8.02 -8.78
C ARG A 38 0.71 7.83 -9.88
N LYS A 39 1.48 8.89 -10.19
CA LYS A 39 2.56 8.86 -11.19
C LYS A 39 3.69 7.92 -10.75
N ALA A 40 4.13 8.03 -9.49
CA ALA A 40 5.21 7.20 -8.95
C ALA A 40 4.84 5.70 -8.94
N VAL A 41 3.64 5.34 -8.47
CA VAL A 41 3.20 3.93 -8.46
C VAL A 41 3.04 3.37 -9.88
N THR A 42 2.51 4.17 -10.82
CA THR A 42 2.34 3.75 -12.22
C THR A 42 3.68 3.51 -12.88
N TYR A 43 4.66 4.39 -12.63
CA TYR A 43 6.02 4.24 -13.11
C TYR A 43 6.68 2.96 -12.57
N HIS A 44 6.54 2.69 -11.28
CA HIS A 44 7.04 1.46 -10.67
C HIS A 44 6.42 0.21 -11.31
N ILE A 45 5.10 0.16 -11.49
CA ILE A 45 4.42 -0.97 -12.14
C ILE A 45 4.93 -1.16 -13.58
N LYS A 46 5.14 -0.07 -14.33
CA LYS A 46 5.70 -0.13 -15.69
C LYS A 46 7.10 -0.76 -15.68
N GLN A 47 7.97 -0.34 -14.76
CA GLN A 47 9.30 -0.94 -14.62
C GLN A 47 9.24 -2.42 -14.26
N GLN A 48 8.43 -2.80 -13.27
CA GLN A 48 8.25 -4.20 -12.85
C GLN A 48 7.74 -5.08 -14.00
N ARG A 49 6.83 -4.57 -14.81
CA ARG A 49 6.35 -5.27 -16.01
C ARG A 49 7.44 -5.47 -17.06
N GLN A 50 8.32 -4.49 -17.24
CA GLN A 50 9.41 -4.57 -18.22
C GLN A 50 10.52 -5.52 -17.75
N MET A 51 10.89 -5.47 -16.47
CA MET A 51 11.99 -6.27 -15.92
C MET A 51 11.60 -7.71 -15.64
N TYR A 52 10.39 -7.95 -15.14
CA TYR A 52 10.00 -9.25 -14.60
C TYR A 52 8.77 -9.86 -15.28
N ASN A 53 8.21 -9.20 -16.32
CA ASN A 53 6.96 -9.60 -16.99
C ASN A 53 5.75 -9.78 -16.04
N VAL A 54 5.77 -9.09 -14.89
CA VAL A 54 4.70 -9.19 -13.89
C VAL A 54 3.58 -8.20 -14.18
N LYS A 55 2.33 -8.66 -14.03
CA LYS A 55 1.15 -7.77 -14.02
C LYS A 55 0.83 -7.39 -12.58
N ALA A 56 0.85 -6.09 -12.30
CA ALA A 56 0.48 -5.56 -11.01
C ALA A 56 -0.60 -4.48 -11.14
N ARG A 57 -1.41 -4.34 -10.11
CA ARG A 57 -2.39 -3.25 -9.94
C ARG A 57 -2.01 -2.43 -8.72
N PHE A 58 -2.63 -1.27 -8.53
CA PHE A 58 -2.48 -0.49 -7.32
C PHE A 58 -3.83 0.00 -6.81
N TYR A 59 -3.88 0.32 -5.52
CA TYR A 59 -5.03 0.95 -4.87
C TYR A 59 -4.56 2.10 -3.98
N GLY A 60 -5.42 3.11 -3.80
CA GLY A 60 -5.21 4.15 -2.80
C GLY A 60 -5.64 3.64 -1.42
N CYS A 61 -4.77 3.70 -0.43
CA CYS A 61 -5.08 3.33 0.94
C CYS A 61 -5.71 4.52 1.67
N THR A 62 -6.94 4.34 2.15
CA THR A 62 -7.67 5.37 2.91
C THR A 62 -7.10 5.62 4.30
N ILE A 63 -6.25 4.73 4.81
CA ILE A 63 -5.65 4.82 6.15
C ILE A 63 -4.38 5.68 6.11
N CYS A 64 -3.42 5.36 5.25
CA CYS A 64 -2.16 6.12 5.18
C CYS A 64 -2.14 7.19 4.08
N GLY A 65 -3.11 7.18 3.16
CA GLY A 65 -3.20 8.11 2.03
C GLY A 65 -2.26 7.79 0.87
N LYS A 66 -1.50 6.68 0.95
CA LYS A 66 -0.55 6.26 -0.09
C LYS A 66 -1.15 5.28 -1.09
N PHE A 67 -0.53 5.16 -2.25
CA PHE A 67 -0.83 4.13 -3.24
C PHE A 67 0.01 2.89 -3.02
N HIS A 68 -0.64 1.73 -2.83
CA HIS A 68 0.04 0.45 -2.65
C HIS A 68 -0.16 -0.46 -3.85
N VAL A 69 0.86 -1.25 -4.17
CA VAL A 69 0.83 -2.21 -5.27
C VAL A 69 0.27 -3.55 -4.78
N THR A 70 -0.66 -4.12 -5.55
CA THR A 70 -1.06 -5.52 -5.45
C THR A 70 -0.39 -6.28 -6.60
N THR A 71 0.64 -7.06 -6.29
CA THR A 71 1.20 -8.01 -7.23
C THR A 71 0.19 -9.15 -7.42
N GLN A 72 -0.24 -9.39 -8.66
CA GLN A 72 -0.88 -10.65 -9.05
C GLN A 72 0.17 -11.41 -9.87
N PHE A 73 0.87 -12.35 -9.24
CA PHE A 73 1.63 -13.33 -9.99
C PHE A 73 0.61 -14.15 -10.78
N ARG A 74 0.66 -14.08 -12.12
CA ARG A 74 -0.02 -15.09 -12.93
C ARG A 74 0.81 -16.37 -12.75
N ASN A 75 0.21 -17.37 -12.10
CA ASN A 75 0.61 -18.76 -12.32
C ASN A 75 0.33 -19.13 -13.78
#